data_AF-A0A8H7XXP5-F1
#
_entry.id   AF-A0A8H7XXP5-F1
#
_cell.length_a   1.000
_cell.length_b   1.000
_cell.length_c   1.000
_cell.angle_alpha   90.00
_cell.angle_beta   90.00
_cell.angle_gamma   90.00
#
_symmetry.space_group_name_H-M   'P 1'
#
loop_
_entity.id
_entity.type
_entity.pdbx_description
1 polymer ?
#
loop_
_entity_poly.entity_id
_entity_poly.type
_entity_poly.pdbx_seq_one_letter_code
_entity_poly.pdbx_strand_id
1 'polypeptide(L)'
;MSITSDFSTTIQDEADVLSIAVMGPTGTGKSSFINLLSGSNLGVGRELESCTDEVQISESFSLDGHTINLIDTPGFDDTKLTDTRILNMIASYLALTYSRGKRLAGVIYMHRITDNRIGGISARNFRLFRSLCGETSLCNVVIVTTMWDNIDISIGEERERELMTKESFFKPAIEKGCRMLRHNNTLESAQAIVRSIAKSNRSVTLQIQEELGRGLDITETRAGKELCREVFEQMERHREEIRGIVVEIQEAARARDEESRKELTLERARTEAVIARLQEDSANVTRGYHDALSKLEERLKVAEASAAAHCSRNFMAPGSGEEKNFGHRNDHAGQTHSPIVQAVAATENSNAVLEGKLAAAIPIVGFWGRLAVMLAPFSLTWR
;
A
#
# COMPACT_ATOMS: atom_id res chain seq x y z
N MET A 1 44.65 13.00 -40.23
CA MET A 1 44.56 13.32 -38.78
C MET A 1 43.64 14.52 -38.64
N SER A 2 42.41 14.29 -38.19
CA SER A 2 41.52 15.35 -37.71
C SER A 2 40.67 14.73 -36.62
N ILE A 3 41.08 15.01 -35.38
CA ILE A 3 40.36 14.70 -34.15
C ILE A 3 39.33 15.81 -34.00
N THR A 4 38.04 15.47 -33.95
CA THR A 4 37.03 16.34 -33.33
C THR A 4 36.13 15.47 -32.47
N SER A 5 36.35 15.71 -31.18
CA SER A 5 35.78 15.14 -29.96
C SER A 5 34.27 14.96 -29.94
N ASP A 6 33.89 13.79 -29.44
CA ASP A 6 32.62 13.45 -28.83
C ASP A 6 32.21 14.47 -27.76
N PHE A 7 30.98 14.97 -27.85
CA PHE A 7 30.28 15.59 -26.73
C PHE A 7 29.06 14.73 -26.40
N SER A 8 29.34 13.53 -25.88
CA SER A 8 28.34 12.72 -25.20
C SER A 8 27.94 13.46 -23.92
N THR A 9 26.79 14.12 -23.97
CA THR A 9 26.16 14.67 -22.76
C THR A 9 25.57 13.47 -22.02
N THR A 10 26.37 12.88 -21.15
CA THR A 10 25.94 11.83 -20.24
C THR A 10 24.96 12.47 -19.25
N ILE A 11 23.67 12.46 -19.58
CA ILE A 11 22.62 12.49 -18.58
C ILE A 11 22.91 11.27 -17.70
N GLN A 12 23.30 11.50 -16.45
CA GLN A 12 23.36 10.44 -15.46
C GLN A 12 21.93 9.91 -15.33
N ASP A 13 21.67 8.75 -15.94
CA ASP A 13 20.51 7.94 -15.61
C ASP A 13 20.50 7.80 -14.08
N GLU A 14 19.45 8.29 -13.40
CA GLU A 14 19.14 7.79 -12.06
C GLU A 14 19.03 6.28 -12.22
N ALA A 15 20.01 5.52 -11.73
CA ALA A 15 20.00 4.07 -11.84
C ALA A 15 18.66 3.56 -11.29
N ASP A 16 17.88 2.87 -12.12
CA ASP A 16 16.56 2.35 -11.77
C ASP A 16 16.68 1.53 -10.47
N VAL A 17 16.21 2.11 -9.36
CA VAL A 17 16.29 1.45 -8.05
C VAL A 17 15.16 0.43 -7.95
N LEU A 18 15.53 -0.84 -7.76
CA LEU A 18 14.56 -1.90 -7.54
C LEU A 18 14.02 -1.84 -6.11
N SER A 19 12.76 -1.45 -5.97
CA SER A 19 12.07 -1.45 -4.68
C SER A 19 11.38 -2.77 -4.39
N ILE A 20 11.69 -3.39 -3.25
CA ILE A 20 11.07 -4.64 -2.81
C ILE A 20 10.38 -4.42 -1.47
N ALA A 21 9.09 -4.72 -1.38
CA ALA A 21 8.36 -4.62 -0.13
C ALA A 21 8.53 -5.87 0.73
N VAL A 22 8.74 -5.71 2.03
CA VAL A 22 8.82 -6.82 2.99
C VAL A 22 7.59 -6.74 3.90
N MET A 23 6.74 -7.75 3.83
CA MET A 23 5.47 -7.86 4.54
C MET A 23 5.41 -9.15 5.35
N GLY A 24 4.49 -9.21 6.31
CA GLY A 24 4.24 -10.42 7.10
C GLY A 24 4.01 -10.09 8.59
N PRO A 25 3.61 -11.09 9.39
CA PRO A 25 3.25 -10.86 10.79
C PRO A 25 4.34 -10.21 11.63
N THR A 26 3.97 -9.62 12.77
CA THR A 26 4.91 -9.08 13.75
C THR A 26 5.83 -10.17 14.31
N GLY A 27 7.10 -9.83 14.52
CA GLY A 27 8.12 -10.77 15.05
C GLY A 27 8.64 -11.80 14.05
N THR A 28 8.32 -11.70 12.77
CA THR A 28 8.83 -12.61 11.71
C THR A 28 10.26 -12.33 11.26
N GLY A 29 10.85 -11.20 11.68
CA GLY A 29 12.23 -10.82 11.36
C GLY A 29 12.40 -9.83 10.21
N LYS A 30 11.34 -9.12 9.79
CA LYS A 30 11.36 -8.17 8.66
C LYS A 30 12.47 -7.11 8.75
N SER A 31 12.49 -6.34 9.83
CA SER A 31 13.48 -5.28 10.03
C SER A 31 14.90 -5.84 10.18
N SER A 32 15.07 -6.98 10.86
CA SER A 32 16.36 -7.68 10.97
C SER A 32 16.89 -8.12 9.59
N PHE A 33 16.01 -8.69 8.75
CA PHE A 33 16.33 -9.10 7.39
C PHE A 33 16.76 -7.90 6.53
N ILE A 34 16.06 -6.76 6.66
CA ILE A 34 16.37 -5.55 5.92
C ILE A 34 17.70 -4.96 6.36
N ASN A 35 17.95 -4.84 7.66
CA ASN A 35 19.21 -4.31 8.19
C ASN A 35 20.39 -5.19 7.80
N LEU A 36 20.21 -6.51 7.80
CA LEU A 36 21.25 -7.47 7.38
C LEU A 36 21.69 -7.24 5.93
N LEU A 37 20.76 -6.90 5.03
CA LEU A 37 21.05 -6.69 3.61
C LEU A 37 21.57 -5.27 3.29
N SER A 38 20.93 -4.27 3.87
CA SER A 38 21.17 -2.86 3.53
C SER A 38 22.28 -2.22 4.36
N GLY A 39 22.66 -2.83 5.50
CA GLY A 39 23.50 -2.16 6.50
C GLY A 39 22.79 -1.01 7.23
N SER A 40 21.49 -0.80 6.96
CA SER A 40 20.69 0.20 7.66
C SER A 40 20.53 -0.15 9.14
N ASN A 41 20.19 0.87 9.94
CA ASN A 41 19.88 0.72 11.35
C ASN A 41 18.40 1.02 11.61
N LEU A 42 17.51 0.32 10.90
CA LEU A 42 16.07 0.38 11.18
C LEU A 42 15.81 -0.19 12.58
N GLY A 43 14.82 0.33 13.30
CA GLY A 43 14.52 -0.09 14.67
C GLY A 43 14.14 -1.58 14.74
N VAL A 44 14.98 -2.41 15.35
CA VAL A 44 14.69 -3.84 15.59
C VAL A 44 14.32 -4.05 17.05
N GLY A 45 13.08 -4.41 17.32
CA GLY A 45 12.63 -4.80 18.65
C GLY A 45 13.15 -6.19 19.03
N ARG A 46 13.83 -6.29 20.18
CA ARG A 46 14.14 -7.59 20.83
C ARG A 46 13.06 -8.02 21.82
N GLU A 47 12.06 -7.17 22.06
CA GLU A 47 10.95 -7.40 23.00
C GLU A 47 9.71 -7.92 22.26
N LEU A 48 8.70 -8.41 22.98
CA LEU A 48 7.41 -8.84 22.42
C LEU A 48 6.62 -7.71 21.74
N GLU A 49 7.15 -6.49 21.79
CA GLU A 49 6.60 -5.29 21.21
C GLU A 49 7.17 -5.04 19.79
N SER A 50 6.28 -4.69 18.86
CA SER A 50 6.70 -4.18 17.55
C SER A 50 7.41 -2.84 17.70
N CYS A 51 8.47 -2.63 16.92
CA CYS A 51 9.21 -1.36 16.83
C CYS A 51 8.90 -0.58 15.55
N THR A 52 8.29 -1.23 14.55
CA THR A 52 8.00 -0.60 13.25
C THR A 52 6.57 -0.08 13.26
N ASP A 53 6.39 1.11 13.81
CA ASP A 53 5.08 1.79 13.84
C ASP A 53 4.75 2.49 12.51
N GLU A 54 5.67 2.44 11.52
CA GLU A 54 5.63 3.22 10.27
C GLU A 54 6.26 2.45 9.10
N VAL A 55 5.83 2.76 7.86
CA VAL A 55 6.49 2.23 6.66
C VAL A 55 7.83 2.95 6.47
N GLN A 56 8.92 2.20 6.39
CA GLN A 56 10.28 2.72 6.28
C GLN A 56 10.99 2.17 5.05
N ILE A 57 11.91 2.95 4.47
CA ILE A 57 12.72 2.52 3.33
C ILE A 57 14.16 2.40 3.80
N SER A 58 14.81 1.28 3.49
CA SER A 58 16.23 1.09 3.77
C SER A 58 17.10 2.02 2.94
N GLU A 59 18.36 2.18 3.37
CA GLU A 59 19.41 2.64 2.47
C GLU A 59 19.49 1.69 1.26
N SER A 60 19.85 2.27 0.11
CA SER A 60 20.02 1.49 -1.12
C SER A 60 21.35 0.76 -1.09
N PHE A 61 21.35 -0.49 -1.53
CA PHE A 61 22.56 -1.32 -1.63
C PHE A 61 22.68 -1.94 -3.03
N SER A 62 23.91 -2.29 -3.41
CA SER A 62 24.17 -2.96 -4.68
C SER A 62 24.19 -4.47 -4.52
N LEU A 63 23.47 -5.19 -5.37
CA LEU A 63 23.52 -6.65 -5.45
C LEU A 63 23.46 -7.09 -6.91
N ASP A 64 24.48 -7.83 -7.35
CA ASP A 64 24.62 -8.35 -8.71
C ASP A 64 24.35 -7.28 -9.80
N GLY A 65 24.90 -6.07 -9.62
CA GLY A 65 24.75 -4.96 -10.58
C GLY A 65 23.42 -4.20 -10.52
N HIS A 66 22.52 -4.54 -9.60
CA HIS A 66 21.27 -3.81 -9.36
C HIS A 66 21.39 -2.93 -8.12
N THR A 67 20.85 -1.72 -8.17
CA THR A 67 20.62 -0.88 -6.99
C THR A 67 19.28 -1.23 -6.40
N ILE A 68 19.24 -1.63 -5.13
CA ILE A 68 18.04 -2.19 -4.48
C ILE A 68 17.77 -1.40 -3.20
N ASN A 69 16.50 -1.12 -2.93
CA ASN A 69 16.04 -0.71 -1.61
C ASN A 69 14.91 -1.61 -1.13
N LEU A 70 14.80 -1.76 0.19
CA LEU A 70 13.77 -2.57 0.82
C LEU A 70 12.81 -1.66 1.58
N ILE A 71 11.53 -1.97 1.47
CA ILE A 71 10.48 -1.26 2.17
C ILE A 71 10.06 -2.12 3.36
N ASP A 72 10.41 -1.68 4.57
CA ASP A 72 9.92 -2.29 5.81
C ASP A 72 8.48 -1.86 6.06
N THR A 73 7.64 -2.81 6.45
CA THR A 73 6.23 -2.56 6.75
C THR A 73 5.90 -3.01 8.18
N PRO A 74 4.99 -2.30 8.87
CA PRO A 74 4.43 -2.80 10.12
C PRO A 74 3.85 -4.20 9.94
N GLY A 75 4.00 -5.06 10.95
CA GLY A 75 3.48 -6.42 10.87
C GLY A 75 1.98 -6.49 11.08
N PHE A 76 1.29 -7.34 10.32
CA PHE A 76 -0.08 -7.77 10.66
C PHE A 76 -0.03 -8.56 11.99
N ASP A 77 -1.05 -8.48 12.86
CA ASP A 77 -0.99 -8.89 14.29
C ASP A 77 -0.08 -8.05 15.18
N ASP A 78 -0.07 -6.74 14.99
CA ASP A 78 0.56 -5.86 15.95
C ASP A 78 -0.29 -5.74 17.23
N THR A 79 0.36 -5.69 18.39
CA THR A 79 -0.32 -5.49 19.68
C THR A 79 -0.64 -4.02 19.96
N LYS A 80 0.03 -3.09 19.28
CA LYS A 80 -0.13 -1.64 19.40
C LYS A 80 -1.01 -1.07 18.29
N LEU A 81 -0.90 -1.63 17.08
CA LEU A 81 -1.63 -1.14 15.90
C LEU A 81 -2.73 -2.12 15.48
N THR A 82 -3.90 -1.58 15.13
CA THR A 82 -4.96 -2.39 14.53
C THR A 82 -4.59 -2.77 13.09
N ASP A 83 -5.02 -3.95 12.63
CA ASP A 83 -4.79 -4.37 11.23
C ASP A 83 -5.35 -3.35 10.22
N THR A 84 -6.42 -2.65 10.57
CA THR A 84 -6.96 -1.52 9.81
C THR A 84 -5.95 -0.39 9.65
N ARG A 85 -5.27 -0.02 10.73
CA ARG A 85 -4.24 1.02 10.73
C ARG A 85 -3.07 0.58 9.85
N ILE A 86 -2.63 -0.66 10.00
CA ILE A 86 -1.54 -1.25 9.22
C ILE A 86 -1.88 -1.28 7.73
N LEU A 87 -3.07 -1.76 7.38
CA LEU A 87 -3.56 -1.76 6.00
C LEU A 87 -3.57 -0.34 5.43
N ASN A 88 -4.12 0.63 6.17
CA ASN A 88 -4.18 2.02 5.73
C ASN A 88 -2.79 2.60 5.43
N MET A 89 -1.79 2.29 6.25
CA MET A 89 -0.41 2.76 6.06
C MET A 89 0.27 2.11 4.87
N ILE A 90 0.12 0.79 4.71
CA ILE A 90 0.68 0.07 3.57
C ILE A 90 0.01 0.55 2.28
N ALA A 91 -1.33 0.66 2.29
CA ALA A 91 -2.12 1.10 1.15
C ALA A 91 -1.76 2.54 0.73
N SER A 92 -1.68 3.47 1.68
CA SER A 92 -1.37 4.87 1.38
C SER A 92 0.04 5.01 0.81
N TYR A 93 1.00 4.28 1.37
CA TYR A 93 2.37 4.23 0.85
C TYR A 93 2.44 3.68 -0.57
N LEU A 94 1.81 2.53 -0.82
CA LEU A 94 1.81 1.89 -2.13
C LEU A 94 1.07 2.72 -3.18
N ALA A 95 -0.03 3.38 -2.82
CA ALA A 95 -0.80 4.23 -3.72
C ALA A 95 -0.03 5.50 -4.09
N LEU A 96 0.58 6.17 -3.10
CA LEU A 96 1.35 7.39 -3.32
C LEU A 96 2.63 7.15 -4.13
N THR A 97 3.34 6.06 -3.86
CA THR A 97 4.52 5.69 -4.66
C THR A 97 4.13 5.30 -6.09
N TYR A 98 3.01 4.60 -6.26
CA TYR A 98 2.47 4.23 -7.57
C TYR A 98 2.08 5.45 -8.41
N SER A 99 1.40 6.44 -7.81
CA SER A 99 1.00 7.68 -8.50
C SER A 99 2.18 8.53 -8.93
N ARG A 100 3.30 8.44 -8.22
CA ARG A 100 4.60 9.05 -8.56
C ARG A 100 5.43 8.23 -9.55
N GLY A 101 4.84 7.22 -10.19
CA GLY A 101 5.51 6.42 -11.22
C GLY A 101 6.45 5.32 -10.69
N LYS A 102 6.64 5.20 -9.38
CA LYS A 102 7.46 4.13 -8.80
C LYS A 102 6.69 2.81 -8.85
N ARG A 103 7.40 1.71 -9.11
CA ARG A 103 6.85 0.35 -9.15
C ARG A 103 7.69 -0.55 -8.27
N LEU A 104 7.07 -1.60 -7.73
CA LEU A 104 7.79 -2.62 -6.98
C LEU A 104 8.43 -3.61 -7.96
N ALA A 105 9.60 -4.13 -7.63
CA ALA A 105 10.20 -5.28 -8.32
C ALA A 105 9.63 -6.62 -7.80
N GLY A 106 9.17 -6.63 -6.55
CA GLY A 106 8.52 -7.79 -5.94
C GLY A 106 8.15 -7.56 -4.49
N VAL A 107 7.58 -8.60 -3.87
CA VAL A 107 7.18 -8.58 -2.47
C VAL A 107 7.72 -9.83 -1.78
N ILE A 108 8.27 -9.64 -0.58
CA ILE A 108 8.70 -10.70 0.31
C ILE A 108 7.63 -10.84 1.40
N TYR A 109 7.04 -12.03 1.56
CA TYR A 109 6.14 -12.34 2.66
C TYR A 109 6.85 -13.22 3.69
N MET A 110 7.16 -12.70 4.87
CA MET A 110 7.85 -13.45 5.92
C MET A 110 6.89 -14.20 6.83
N HIS A 111 7.25 -15.44 7.17
CA HIS A 111 6.48 -16.32 8.05
C HIS A 111 7.43 -17.11 8.97
N ARG A 112 7.13 -17.21 10.26
CA ARG A 112 7.96 -18.02 11.18
C ARG A 112 7.62 -19.49 11.04
N ILE A 113 8.61 -20.36 10.84
CA ILE A 113 8.39 -21.81 10.81
C ILE A 113 7.96 -22.38 12.18
N THR A 114 8.23 -21.63 13.24
CA THR A 114 7.87 -21.97 14.63
C THR A 114 6.39 -21.78 14.96
N ASP A 115 5.56 -21.25 14.06
CA ASP A 115 4.16 -21.00 14.37
C ASP A 115 3.37 -22.33 14.34
N ASN A 116 3.29 -23.00 15.50
CA ASN A 116 2.70 -24.35 15.69
C ASN A 116 1.17 -24.41 15.52
N ARG A 117 0.50 -23.26 15.52
CA ARG A 117 -0.97 -23.20 15.43
C ARG A 117 -1.35 -22.54 14.13
N ILE A 118 -2.19 -23.24 13.37
CA ILE A 118 -3.15 -22.61 12.46
C ILE A 118 -4.16 -21.85 13.32
N GLY A 119 -3.71 -20.81 14.02
CA GLY A 119 -4.62 -19.82 14.54
C GLY A 119 -5.31 -19.21 13.32
N GLY A 120 -6.62 -18.98 13.41
CA GLY A 120 -7.36 -18.27 12.36
C GLY A 120 -6.69 -16.97 11.93
N ILE A 121 -5.89 -16.40 12.84
CA ILE A 121 -5.09 -15.20 12.66
C ILE A 121 -4.01 -15.34 11.55
N SER A 122 -3.17 -16.37 11.54
CA SER A 122 -2.12 -16.53 10.51
C SER A 122 -2.72 -16.74 9.12
N ALA A 123 -3.79 -17.55 9.03
CA ALA A 123 -4.54 -17.75 7.81
C ALA A 123 -5.24 -16.47 7.34
N ARG A 124 -5.84 -15.70 8.26
CA ARG A 124 -6.45 -14.39 7.97
C ARG A 124 -5.42 -13.40 7.43
N ASN A 125 -4.24 -13.31 8.05
CA ASN A 125 -3.19 -12.39 7.61
C ASN A 125 -2.65 -12.77 6.23
N PHE A 126 -2.54 -14.07 5.95
CA PHE A 126 -2.18 -14.52 4.60
C PHE A 126 -3.27 -14.22 3.56
N ARG A 127 -4.56 -14.39 3.89
CA ARG A 127 -5.67 -14.00 3.01
C ARG A 127 -5.68 -12.49 2.75
N LEU A 128 -5.44 -11.69 3.77
CA LEU A 128 -5.32 -10.24 3.64
C LEU A 128 -4.15 -9.87 2.71
N PHE A 129 -2.98 -10.48 2.91
CA PHE A 129 -1.81 -10.31 2.05
C PHE A 129 -2.10 -10.67 0.58
N ARG A 130 -2.75 -11.81 0.33
CA ARG A 130 -3.17 -12.22 -1.02
C ARG A 130 -4.15 -11.24 -1.64
N SER A 131 -5.10 -10.74 -0.86
CA SER A 131 -6.08 -9.75 -1.32
C SER A 131 -5.43 -8.42 -1.68
N LEU A 132 -4.37 -8.02 -0.96
CA LEU A 132 -3.56 -6.84 -1.24
C LEU A 132 -2.75 -7.00 -2.53
N CYS A 133 -2.09 -8.15 -2.70
CA CYS A 133 -1.24 -8.41 -3.86
C CYS A 133 -2.04 -8.63 -5.15
N GLY A 134 -3.12 -9.40 -5.07
CA GLY A 134 -3.85 -9.92 -6.24
C GLY A 134 -3.21 -11.18 -6.83
N GLU A 135 -4.05 -12.02 -7.44
CA GLU A 135 -3.68 -13.34 -7.96
C GLU A 135 -2.65 -13.29 -9.10
N THR A 136 -2.65 -12.21 -9.91
CA THR A 136 -1.75 -12.02 -11.04
C THR A 136 -0.32 -11.68 -10.60
N SER A 137 -0.20 -11.00 -9.47
CA SER A 137 1.06 -10.43 -8.96
C SER A 137 1.83 -11.40 -8.07
N LEU A 138 1.24 -12.56 -7.75
CA LEU A 138 1.85 -13.61 -6.91
C LEU A 138 3.11 -14.22 -7.52
N CYS A 139 3.29 -14.16 -8.85
CA CYS A 139 4.52 -14.61 -9.50
C CYS A 139 5.76 -13.77 -9.15
N ASN A 140 5.56 -12.53 -8.67
CA ASN A 140 6.60 -11.64 -8.16
C ASN A 140 6.68 -11.65 -6.62
N VAL A 141 5.97 -12.57 -5.96
CA VAL A 141 6.00 -12.76 -4.52
C VAL A 141 6.93 -13.90 -4.16
N VAL A 142 7.72 -13.69 -3.11
CA VAL A 142 8.52 -14.74 -2.47
C VAL A 142 8.08 -14.88 -1.02
N ILE A 143 7.53 -16.05 -0.67
CA ILE A 143 7.27 -16.42 0.72
C ILE A 143 8.59 -16.88 1.34
N VAL A 144 8.93 -16.31 2.49
CA VAL A 144 10.17 -16.57 3.21
C VAL A 144 9.85 -17.16 4.57
N THR A 145 10.34 -18.36 4.84
CA THR A 145 10.27 -18.96 6.18
C THR A 145 11.48 -18.57 7.02
N THR A 146 11.24 -18.11 8.24
CA THR A 146 12.27 -17.66 9.20
C THR A 146 12.23 -18.49 10.48
N MET A 147 13.14 -18.20 11.43
CA MET A 147 13.26 -18.86 12.74
C MET A 147 13.60 -20.36 12.65
N TRP A 148 14.33 -20.76 11.60
CA TRP A 148 14.81 -22.13 11.43
C TRP A 148 15.78 -22.56 12.54
N ASP A 149 16.49 -21.62 13.16
CA ASP A 149 17.40 -21.88 14.28
C ASP A 149 16.66 -22.24 15.58
N ASN A 150 15.35 -22.03 15.64
CA ASN A 150 14.52 -22.20 16.85
C ASN A 150 13.68 -23.48 16.81
N ILE A 151 13.88 -24.34 15.80
CA ILE A 151 13.12 -25.58 15.66
C ILE A 151 14.03 -26.71 15.21
N ASP A 152 13.69 -27.94 15.59
CA ASP A 152 14.30 -29.11 14.98
C ASP A 152 14.01 -29.15 13.49
N ILE A 153 15.05 -29.42 12.69
CA ILE A 153 14.97 -29.38 11.23
C ILE A 153 13.90 -30.33 10.69
N SER A 154 13.73 -31.52 11.27
CA SER A 154 12.76 -32.51 10.81
C SER A 154 11.32 -32.03 11.02
N ILE A 155 11.07 -31.35 12.15
CA ILE A 155 9.76 -30.75 12.44
C ILE A 155 9.52 -29.54 11.53
N GLY A 156 10.54 -28.72 11.30
CA GLY A 156 10.47 -27.57 10.39
C GLY A 156 10.15 -28.00 8.96
N GLU A 157 10.76 -29.08 8.48
CA GLU A 157 10.50 -29.65 7.15
C GLU A 157 9.08 -30.19 6.99
N GLU A 158 8.54 -30.86 8.02
CA GLU A 158 7.15 -31.32 8.00
C GLU A 158 6.18 -30.13 7.91
N ARG A 159 6.43 -29.06 8.68
CA ARG A 159 5.62 -27.84 8.65
C ARG A 159 5.72 -27.11 7.33
N GLU A 160 6.91 -27.03 6.76
CA GLU A 160 7.10 -26.43 5.45
C GLU A 160 6.27 -27.19 4.40
N ARG A 161 6.30 -28.52 4.44
CA ARG A 161 5.46 -29.35 3.58
C ARG A 161 3.97 -29.08 3.80
N GLU A 162 3.54 -28.94 5.05
CA GLU A 162 2.16 -28.62 5.40
C GLU A 162 1.73 -27.26 4.83
N LEU A 163 2.56 -26.23 5.01
CA LEU A 163 2.34 -24.87 4.49
C LEU A 163 2.21 -24.85 2.96
N MET A 164 3.01 -25.69 2.27
CA MET A 164 2.98 -25.79 0.81
C MET A 164 1.79 -26.59 0.26
N THR A 165 1.17 -27.48 1.05
CA THR A 165 0.22 -28.48 0.54
C THR A 165 -1.24 -28.24 0.94
N LYS A 166 -1.53 -27.48 2.00
CA LYS A 166 -2.93 -27.21 2.38
C LYS A 166 -3.49 -25.94 1.73
N GLU A 167 -4.75 -26.02 1.28
CA GLU A 167 -5.53 -24.91 0.72
C GLU A 167 -5.69 -23.72 1.68
N SER A 168 -5.67 -23.99 2.98
CA SER A 168 -5.76 -22.96 4.02
C SER A 168 -4.49 -22.13 4.17
N PHE A 169 -3.40 -22.51 3.50
CA PHE A 169 -2.07 -21.90 3.62
C PHE A 169 -1.57 -21.38 2.28
N PHE A 170 -0.33 -21.70 1.91
CA PHE A 170 0.39 -21.09 0.79
C PHE A 170 0.17 -21.83 -0.52
N LYS A 171 -0.43 -23.02 -0.51
CA LYS A 171 -0.74 -23.78 -1.73
C LYS A 171 -1.40 -22.92 -2.81
N PRO A 172 -2.46 -22.14 -2.54
CA PRO A 172 -3.10 -21.34 -3.58
C PRO A 172 -2.17 -20.27 -4.18
N ALA A 173 -1.21 -19.74 -3.42
CA ALA A 173 -0.25 -18.78 -3.94
C ALA A 173 0.88 -19.45 -4.72
N ILE A 174 1.34 -20.61 -4.25
CA ILE A 174 2.38 -21.40 -4.93
C ILE A 174 1.87 -21.85 -6.30
N GLU A 175 0.62 -22.30 -6.40
CA GLU A 175 -0.03 -22.65 -7.68
C GLU A 175 -0.12 -21.48 -8.66
N LYS A 176 -0.06 -20.24 -8.16
CA LYS A 176 -0.04 -18.99 -8.94
C LYS A 176 1.37 -18.47 -9.23
N GLY A 177 2.39 -19.28 -8.96
CA GLY A 177 3.79 -18.97 -9.27
C GLY A 177 4.56 -18.27 -8.15
N CYS A 178 3.98 -18.18 -6.94
CA CYS A 178 4.73 -17.72 -5.77
C CYS A 178 5.82 -18.75 -5.42
N ARG A 179 7.00 -18.26 -5.07
CA ARG A 179 8.12 -19.12 -4.63
C ARG A 179 8.20 -19.12 -3.12
N MET A 180 8.64 -20.22 -2.55
CA MET A 180 8.90 -20.35 -1.11
C MET A 180 10.39 -20.63 -0.87
N LEU A 181 11.04 -19.85 -0.02
CA LEU A 181 12.47 -19.94 0.29
C LEU A 181 12.69 -19.89 1.81
N ARG A 182 13.76 -20.53 2.28
CA ARG A 182 14.18 -20.48 3.69
C ARG A 182 15.16 -19.33 3.93
N HIS A 183 14.99 -18.60 5.02
CA HIS A 183 15.98 -17.66 5.53
C HIS A 183 16.56 -18.17 6.85
N ASN A 184 17.86 -18.43 6.84
CA ASN A 184 18.60 -19.00 7.98
C ASN A 184 19.34 -17.93 8.77
N ASN A 185 18.81 -16.70 8.83
CA ASN A 185 19.44 -15.54 9.48
C ASN A 185 20.86 -15.21 9.00
N THR A 186 21.23 -15.64 7.78
CA THR A 186 22.53 -15.35 7.16
C THR A 186 22.41 -14.37 6.00
N LEU A 187 23.49 -13.63 5.72
CA LEU A 187 23.56 -12.70 4.60
C LEU A 187 23.39 -13.43 3.27
N GLU A 188 23.96 -14.62 3.14
CA GLU A 188 23.91 -15.42 1.90
C GLU A 188 22.46 -15.84 1.58
N SER A 189 21.71 -16.29 2.59
CA SER A 189 20.30 -16.66 2.40
C SER A 189 19.44 -15.43 2.08
N ALA A 190 19.71 -14.30 2.73
CA ALA A 190 19.01 -13.04 2.44
C ALA A 190 19.28 -12.53 1.02
N GLN A 191 20.54 -12.54 0.58
CA GLN A 191 20.92 -12.18 -0.78
C GLN A 191 20.33 -13.14 -1.81
N ALA A 192 20.26 -14.44 -1.52
CA ALA A 192 19.62 -15.41 -2.42
C ALA A 192 18.14 -15.11 -2.64
N ILE A 193 17.42 -14.71 -1.59
CA ILE A 193 16.01 -14.29 -1.66
C ILE A 193 15.86 -13.05 -2.54
N VAL A 194 16.62 -11.98 -2.27
CA VAL A 194 16.54 -10.73 -3.05
C VAL A 194 16.94 -10.96 -4.51
N ARG A 195 18.03 -11.70 -4.75
CA ARG A 195 18.50 -12.09 -6.08
C ARG A 195 17.41 -12.83 -6.87
N SER A 196 16.62 -13.66 -6.20
CA SER A 196 15.52 -14.38 -6.86
C SER A 196 14.47 -13.43 -7.43
N ILE A 197 14.26 -12.26 -6.82
CA ILE A 197 13.33 -11.22 -7.27
C ILE A 197 13.99 -10.33 -8.33
N ALA A 198 15.21 -9.85 -8.07
CA ALA A 198 15.94 -8.94 -8.96
C ALA A 198 16.15 -9.55 -10.36
N LYS A 199 16.43 -10.86 -10.46
CA LYS A 199 16.59 -11.56 -11.75
C LYS A 199 15.39 -11.48 -12.68
N SER A 200 14.19 -11.31 -12.16
CA SER A 200 12.99 -11.25 -12.98
C SER A 200 12.89 -9.94 -13.77
N ASN A 201 13.53 -8.85 -13.29
CA ASN A 201 13.47 -7.48 -13.82
C ASN A 201 12.06 -7.04 -14.27
N ARG A 202 11.03 -7.51 -13.56
CA ARG A 202 9.62 -7.25 -13.85
C ARG A 202 9.07 -6.37 -12.75
N SER A 203 8.54 -5.21 -13.14
CA SER A 203 7.73 -4.41 -12.24
C SER A 203 6.42 -5.15 -11.95
N VAL A 204 5.98 -5.07 -10.69
CA VAL A 204 4.70 -5.60 -10.23
C VAL A 204 3.83 -4.44 -9.77
N THR A 205 2.56 -4.49 -10.19
CA THR A 205 1.51 -3.63 -9.64
C THR A 205 0.63 -4.51 -8.78
N LEU A 206 0.47 -4.14 -7.51
CA LEU A 206 -0.40 -4.88 -6.60
C LEU A 206 -1.85 -4.49 -6.83
N GLN A 207 -2.77 -5.43 -6.61
CA GLN A 207 -4.21 -5.21 -6.79
C GLN A 207 -4.72 -3.97 -6.06
N ILE A 208 -4.25 -3.73 -4.83
CA ILE A 208 -4.66 -2.56 -4.05
C ILE A 208 -4.25 -1.25 -4.72
N GLN A 209 -3.10 -1.21 -5.41
CA GLN A 209 -2.64 -0.02 -6.13
C GLN A 209 -3.53 0.27 -7.34
N GLU A 210 -3.94 -0.78 -8.07
CA GLU A 210 -4.88 -0.63 -9.19
C GLU A 210 -6.27 -0.19 -8.73
N GLU A 211 -6.78 -0.78 -7.66
CA GLU A 211 -8.11 -0.49 -7.12
C GLU A 211 -8.19 0.96 -6.64
N LEU A 212 -7.23 1.40 -5.82
CA LEU A 212 -7.15 2.79 -5.36
C LEU A 212 -6.86 3.76 -6.52
N GLY A 213 -6.02 3.36 -7.48
CA GLY A 213 -5.75 4.16 -8.68
C GLY A 213 -6.96 4.36 -9.60
N ARG A 214 -7.95 3.46 -9.54
CA ARG A 214 -9.26 3.61 -10.22
C ARG A 214 -10.26 4.46 -9.42
N GLY A 215 -9.90 4.90 -8.23
CA GLY A 215 -10.74 5.71 -7.35
C GLY A 215 -11.69 4.91 -6.46
N LEU A 216 -11.45 3.61 -6.24
CA LEU A 216 -12.20 2.85 -5.23
C LEU A 216 -11.82 3.35 -3.83
N ASP A 217 -12.79 3.34 -2.91
CA ASP A 217 -12.49 3.58 -1.49
C ASP A 217 -11.70 2.41 -0.88
N ILE A 218 -10.86 2.67 0.13
CA ILE A 218 -10.05 1.65 0.80
C ILE A 218 -10.91 0.48 1.32
N THR A 219 -12.13 0.76 1.80
CA THR A 219 -13.06 -0.25 2.31
C THR A 219 -13.70 -1.09 1.20
N GLU A 220 -13.71 -0.58 -0.03
CA GLU A 220 -14.25 -1.26 -1.21
C GLU A 220 -13.22 -2.15 -1.92
N THR A 221 -11.93 -1.94 -1.66
CA THR A 221 -10.82 -2.77 -2.14
C THR A 221 -10.97 -4.21 -1.68
N ARG A 222 -10.36 -5.17 -2.39
CA ARG A 222 -10.35 -6.57 -1.95
C ARG A 222 -9.70 -6.74 -0.57
N ALA A 223 -8.61 -6.02 -0.32
CA ALA A 223 -7.94 -6.05 0.98
C ALA A 223 -8.81 -5.46 2.10
N GLY A 224 -9.50 -4.35 1.85
CA GLY A 224 -10.44 -3.74 2.79
C GLY A 224 -11.63 -4.66 3.10
N LYS A 225 -12.21 -5.30 2.08
CA LYS A 225 -13.28 -6.28 2.23
C LYS A 225 -12.84 -7.52 3.01
N GLU A 226 -11.64 -8.06 2.75
CA GLU A 226 -11.12 -9.21 3.51
C GLU A 226 -10.83 -8.84 4.96
N LEU A 227 -10.30 -7.63 5.21
CA LEU A 227 -10.04 -7.14 6.56
C LEU A 227 -11.32 -7.01 7.38
N CYS A 228 -12.35 -6.38 6.79
CA CYS A 228 -13.64 -6.11 7.40
C CYS A 228 -14.69 -7.19 7.09
N ARG A 229 -14.25 -8.40 6.70
CA ARG A 229 -15.13 -9.46 6.20
C ARG A 229 -16.31 -9.75 7.12
N GLU A 230 -16.06 -9.90 8.42
CA GLU A 230 -17.11 -10.19 9.41
C GLU A 230 -18.13 -9.06 9.50
N VAL A 231 -17.68 -7.80 9.46
CA VAL A 231 -18.54 -6.62 9.46
C VAL A 231 -19.38 -6.58 8.18
N PHE A 232 -18.77 -6.81 7.01
CA PHE A 232 -19.48 -6.89 5.74
C PHE A 232 -20.51 -8.02 5.71
N GLU A 233 -20.16 -9.22 6.17
CA GLU A 233 -21.08 -10.36 6.25
C GLU A 233 -22.23 -10.10 7.23
N GLN A 234 -22.00 -9.38 8.34
CA GLN A 234 -23.07 -8.93 9.23
C GLN A 234 -23.98 -7.88 8.57
N MET A 235 -23.40 -6.89 7.89
CA MET A 235 -24.17 -5.88 7.17
C MET A 235 -25.05 -6.49 6.09
N GLU A 236 -24.55 -7.46 5.31
CA GLU A 236 -25.34 -8.15 4.29
C GLU A 236 -26.46 -8.99 4.89
N ARG A 237 -26.23 -9.67 6.02
CA ARG A 237 -27.29 -10.41 6.73
C ARG A 237 -28.42 -9.47 7.18
N HIS A 238 -28.09 -8.35 7.81
CA HIS A 238 -29.09 -7.37 8.24
C HIS A 238 -29.79 -6.69 7.04
N ARG A 239 -29.11 -6.52 5.91
CA ARG A 239 -29.75 -6.03 4.66
C ARG A 239 -30.77 -7.01 4.11
N GLU A 240 -30.50 -8.31 4.18
CA GLU A 240 -31.46 -9.35 3.78
C GLU A 240 -32.64 -9.41 4.74
N GLU A 241 -32.38 -9.30 6.05
CA GLU A 241 -33.41 -9.24 7.09
C GLU A 241 -34.37 -8.05 6.87
N ILE A 242 -33.84 -6.86 6.60
CA ILE A 242 -34.67 -5.69 6.23
C ILE A 242 -35.50 -5.97 4.97
N ARG A 243 -34.93 -6.64 3.96
CA ARG A 243 -35.70 -7.00 2.75
C ARG A 243 -36.88 -7.91 3.10
N GLY A 244 -36.69 -8.89 3.99
CA GLY A 244 -37.77 -9.73 4.51
C GLY A 244 -38.84 -8.92 5.24
N ILE A 245 -38.43 -8.10 6.23
CA ILE A 245 -39.35 -7.27 7.01
C ILE A 245 -40.17 -6.32 6.10
N VAL A 246 -39.55 -5.75 5.06
CA VAL A 246 -40.26 -4.88 4.11
C VAL A 246 -41.39 -5.61 3.38
N VAL A 247 -41.20 -6.89 3.03
CA VAL A 247 -42.25 -7.72 2.42
C VAL A 247 -43.38 -7.95 3.42
N GLU A 248 -43.07 -8.31 4.67
CA GLU A 248 -44.07 -8.54 5.71
C GLU A 248 -44.87 -7.26 6.05
N ILE A 249 -44.23 -6.10 6.06
CA ILE A 249 -44.91 -4.80 6.21
C ILE A 249 -45.93 -4.59 5.09
N GLN A 250 -45.60 -4.95 3.84
CA GLN A 250 -46.52 -4.83 2.71
C GLN A 250 -47.70 -5.80 2.83
N GLU A 251 -47.47 -7.01 3.33
CA GLU A 251 -48.51 -8.00 3.57
C GLU A 251 -49.46 -7.58 4.70
N ALA A 252 -48.92 -7.14 5.84
CA ALA A 252 -49.71 -6.58 6.94
C ALA A 252 -50.56 -5.38 6.49
N ALA A 253 -50.00 -4.50 5.65
CA ALA A 253 -50.72 -3.39 5.06
C ALA A 253 -51.90 -3.84 4.16
N ARG A 254 -51.71 -4.92 3.37
CA ARG A 254 -52.80 -5.52 2.56
C ARG A 254 -53.87 -6.17 3.43
N ALA A 255 -53.48 -6.81 4.52
CA ALA A 255 -54.38 -7.44 5.49
C ALA A 255 -55.10 -6.41 6.40
N ARG A 256 -54.72 -5.13 6.34
CA ARG A 256 -55.17 -4.06 7.26
C ARG A 256 -54.86 -4.36 8.73
N ASP A 257 -53.78 -5.10 8.96
CA ASP A 257 -53.24 -5.35 10.30
C ASP A 257 -52.32 -4.20 10.71
N GLU A 258 -52.89 -3.24 11.43
CA GLU A 258 -52.18 -2.04 11.83
C GLU A 258 -51.25 -2.27 13.03
N GLU A 259 -51.49 -3.31 13.84
CA GLU A 259 -50.66 -3.65 15.00
C GLU A 259 -49.36 -4.29 14.53
N SER A 260 -49.43 -5.35 13.72
CA SER A 260 -48.24 -5.99 13.14
C SER A 260 -47.46 -5.04 12.25
N ARG A 261 -48.13 -4.17 11.49
CA ARG A 261 -47.44 -3.15 10.68
C ARG A 261 -46.59 -2.21 11.53
N LYS A 262 -47.08 -1.78 12.70
CA LYS A 262 -46.32 -0.91 13.61
C LYS A 262 -45.12 -1.63 14.23
N GLU A 263 -45.32 -2.88 14.66
CA GLU A 263 -44.25 -3.69 15.23
C GLU A 263 -43.11 -3.93 14.23
N LEU A 264 -43.44 -4.39 13.01
CA LEU A 264 -42.46 -4.62 11.94
C LEU A 264 -41.74 -3.34 11.51
N THR A 265 -42.43 -2.19 11.53
CA THR A 265 -41.80 -0.90 11.23
C THR A 265 -40.77 -0.52 12.30
N LEU A 266 -41.07 -0.79 13.57
CA LEU A 266 -40.13 -0.57 14.67
C LEU A 266 -38.93 -1.51 14.58
N GLU A 267 -39.14 -2.78 14.24
CA GLU A 267 -38.08 -3.76 14.03
C GLU A 267 -37.16 -3.35 12.87
N ARG A 268 -37.72 -2.98 11.71
CA ARG A 268 -36.97 -2.43 10.58
C ARG A 268 -36.09 -1.26 11.01
N ALA A 269 -36.65 -0.31 11.78
CA ALA A 269 -35.90 0.86 12.24
C ALA A 269 -34.74 0.48 13.18
N ARG A 270 -34.91 -0.54 14.04
CA ARG A 270 -33.82 -1.06 14.89
C ARG A 270 -32.71 -1.69 14.05
N THR A 271 -33.05 -2.52 13.08
CA THR A 271 -32.06 -3.18 12.21
C THR A 271 -31.33 -2.17 11.31
N GLU A 272 -32.03 -1.16 10.80
CA GLU A 272 -31.42 -0.04 10.06
C GLU A 272 -30.43 0.76 10.92
N ALA A 273 -30.73 0.98 12.20
CA ALA A 273 -29.80 1.64 13.12
C ALA A 273 -28.51 0.82 13.36
N VAL A 274 -28.61 -0.51 13.39
CA VAL A 274 -27.43 -1.40 13.47
C VAL A 274 -26.55 -1.25 12.22
N ILE A 275 -27.16 -1.26 11.02
CA ILE A 275 -26.41 -1.05 9.76
C ILE A 275 -25.75 0.32 9.74
N ALA A 276 -26.45 1.38 10.16
CA ALA A 276 -25.90 2.73 10.20
C ALA A 276 -24.66 2.83 11.10
N ARG A 277 -24.68 2.16 12.26
CA ARG A 277 -23.52 2.09 13.16
C ARG A 277 -22.32 1.37 12.52
N LEU A 278 -22.57 0.23 11.85
CA LEU A 278 -21.52 -0.50 11.15
C LEU A 278 -20.94 0.31 9.96
N GLN A 279 -21.77 1.11 9.30
CA GLN A 279 -21.32 2.04 8.25
C GLN A 279 -20.45 3.16 8.82
N GLU A 280 -20.75 3.68 10.01
CA GLU A 280 -19.92 4.67 10.69
C GLU A 280 -18.53 4.09 11.04
N ASP A 281 -18.49 2.85 11.54
CA ASP A 281 -17.23 2.14 11.79
C ASP A 281 -16.42 1.95 10.51
N SER A 282 -17.07 1.67 9.38
CA SER A 282 -16.43 1.61 8.06
C SER A 282 -15.90 2.98 7.62
N ALA A 283 -16.65 4.07 7.83
CA ALA A 283 -16.18 5.42 7.53
C ALA A 283 -14.96 5.84 8.37
N ASN A 284 -14.80 5.30 9.59
CA ASN A 284 -13.59 5.49 10.40
C ASN A 284 -12.35 4.89 9.72
N VAL A 285 -12.49 3.76 9.03
CA VAL A 285 -11.40 3.14 8.26
C VAL A 285 -10.96 4.07 7.13
N THR A 286 -11.91 4.59 6.35
CA THR A 286 -11.67 5.55 5.26
C THR A 286 -11.00 6.82 5.76
N ARG A 287 -11.48 7.39 6.88
CA ARG A 287 -10.81 8.56 7.50
C ARG A 287 -9.38 8.25 7.89
N GLY A 288 -9.15 7.10 8.53
CA GLY A 288 -7.81 6.66 8.90
C GLY A 288 -6.86 6.49 7.70
N TYR A 289 -7.37 6.12 6.54
CA TYR A 289 -6.60 6.04 5.30
C TYR A 289 -6.19 7.42 4.79
N HIS A 290 -7.13 8.37 4.74
CA HIS A 290 -6.85 9.75 4.32
C HIS A 290 -5.87 10.46 5.28
N ASP A 291 -5.99 10.22 6.58
CA ASP A 291 -5.05 10.71 7.59
C ASP A 291 -3.63 10.15 7.36
N ALA A 292 -3.54 8.83 7.07
CA ALA A 292 -2.26 8.18 6.79
C ALA A 292 -1.62 8.72 5.50
N LEU A 293 -2.42 8.93 4.46
CA LEU A 293 -1.96 9.51 3.19
C LEU A 293 -1.43 10.93 3.38
N SER A 294 -2.18 11.78 4.09
CA SER A 294 -1.80 13.17 4.35
C SER A 294 -0.48 13.27 5.14
N LYS A 295 -0.33 12.47 6.19
CA LYS A 295 0.91 12.41 6.99
C LYS A 295 2.11 11.94 6.15
N LEU A 296 1.90 10.98 5.25
CA LEU A 296 2.96 10.48 4.39
C LEU A 296 3.39 11.55 3.37
N GLU A 297 2.45 12.26 2.77
CA GLU A 297 2.74 13.36 1.84
C GLU A 297 3.54 14.48 2.50
N GLU A 298 3.17 14.88 3.72
CA GLU A 298 3.90 15.88 4.50
C GLU A 298 5.35 15.46 4.74
N ARG A 299 5.57 14.20 5.12
CA ARG A 299 6.93 13.66 5.34
C ARG A 299 7.77 13.62 4.09
N LEU A 300 7.19 13.22 2.96
CA LEU A 300 7.90 13.22 1.68
C LEU A 300 8.31 14.64 1.29
N LYS A 301 7.44 15.65 1.49
CA LYS A 301 7.80 17.06 1.25
C LYS A 301 8.98 17.51 2.12
N VAL A 302 8.98 17.14 3.41
CA VAL A 302 10.08 17.48 4.33
C VAL A 302 11.38 16.78 3.93
N ALA A 303 11.32 15.51 3.53
CA ALA A 303 12.48 14.75 3.08
C ALA A 303 13.06 15.31 1.77
N GLU A 304 12.21 15.64 0.80
CA GLU A 304 12.60 16.27 -0.47
C GLU A 304 13.25 17.64 -0.26
N ALA A 305 12.67 18.48 0.61
CA ALA A 305 13.24 19.78 0.97
C ALA A 305 14.61 19.64 1.66
N SER A 306 14.75 18.64 2.54
CA SER A 306 16.01 18.36 3.24
C SER A 306 17.09 17.87 2.27
N ALA A 307 16.73 17.00 1.32
CA ALA A 307 17.63 16.52 0.27
C ALA A 307 18.09 17.66 -0.65
N ALA A 308 17.17 18.52 -1.08
CA ALA A 308 17.49 19.71 -1.89
C ALA A 308 18.42 20.69 -1.16
N ALA A 309 18.20 20.90 0.14
CA ALA A 309 19.05 21.75 0.97
C ALA A 309 20.44 21.15 1.21
N HIS A 310 20.56 19.82 1.27
CA HIS A 310 21.85 19.11 1.38
C HIS A 310 22.64 19.18 0.06
N CYS A 311 21.97 18.97 -1.09
CA CYS A 311 22.58 19.11 -2.41
C CYS A 311 23.10 20.53 -2.67
N SER A 312 22.32 21.55 -2.28
CA SER A 312 22.72 22.97 -2.42
C SER A 312 23.93 23.35 -1.55
N ARG A 313 24.11 22.72 -0.38
CA ARG A 313 25.28 22.98 0.49
C ARG A 313 26.58 22.37 -0.04
N ASN A 314 26.52 21.20 -0.68
CA ASN A 314 27.71 20.54 -1.22
C ASN A 314 28.22 21.18 -2.53
N PHE A 315 27.39 21.99 -3.21
CA PHE A 315 27.79 22.74 -4.41
C PHE A 315 28.45 24.11 -4.13
N MET A 316 28.53 24.55 -2.86
CA MET A 316 29.10 25.87 -2.48
C MET A 316 30.42 25.79 -1.68
N ALA A 317 31.15 24.68 -1.71
CA ALA A 317 32.50 24.61 -1.15
C ALA A 317 33.58 24.71 -2.25
N PRO A 318 34.16 25.90 -2.55
CA PRO A 318 35.43 25.95 -3.24
C PRO A 318 36.55 25.66 -2.23
N GLY A 319 37.46 24.76 -2.60
CA GLY A 319 38.62 24.41 -1.80
C GLY A 319 39.52 25.62 -1.55
N SER A 320 39.97 25.77 -0.29
CA SER A 320 41.12 26.60 0.03
C SER A 320 42.25 25.69 0.48
N GLY A 321 43.08 25.30 -0.49
CA GLY A 321 44.46 24.93 -0.27
C GLY A 321 45.25 26.14 0.23
N GLU A 322 46.19 25.86 1.13
CA GLU A 322 47.15 26.81 1.67
C GLU A 322 48.03 27.42 0.58
N GLU A 323 48.19 28.75 0.58
CA GLU A 323 49.46 29.38 0.20
C GLU A 323 49.58 30.80 0.79
N LYS A 324 50.71 31.04 1.46
CA LYS A 324 51.13 32.33 2.04
C LYS A 324 51.97 33.10 1.01
N ASN A 325 51.70 34.39 0.79
CA ASN A 325 52.59 35.53 1.13
C ASN A 325 52.32 36.84 0.37
N PHE A 326 52.34 37.94 1.15
CA PHE A 326 52.85 39.30 0.90
C PHE A 326 52.43 40.15 -0.32
N GLY A 327 51.83 41.31 -0.02
CA GLY A 327 52.45 42.61 -0.38
C GLY A 327 51.66 43.62 -1.21
N HIS A 328 51.33 44.74 -0.54
CA HIS A 328 51.22 46.14 -1.03
C HIS A 328 49.88 46.75 -1.50
N ARG A 329 49.70 47.99 -1.01
CA ARG A 329 48.61 48.95 -1.21
C ARG A 329 48.66 49.57 -2.62
N ASN A 330 47.51 49.94 -3.17
CA ASN A 330 47.19 51.33 -3.56
C ASN A 330 45.72 51.50 -3.97
N ASP A 331 45.20 52.68 -3.64
CA ASP A 331 43.86 53.20 -3.96
C ASP A 331 43.69 53.48 -5.46
N HIS A 332 42.48 53.28 -6.01
CA HIS A 332 41.66 54.34 -6.60
C HIS A 332 40.37 53.83 -7.28
N ALA A 333 39.36 54.69 -7.22
CA ALA A 333 38.01 54.51 -7.73
C ALA A 333 37.95 54.47 -9.27
N GLY A 334 36.98 53.73 -9.79
CA GLY A 334 36.60 53.73 -11.21
C GLY A 334 35.29 52.97 -11.42
N GLN A 335 34.18 53.69 -11.47
CA GLN A 335 32.88 53.21 -11.95
C GLN A 335 32.99 52.75 -13.41
N THR A 336 32.46 51.57 -13.73
CA THR A 336 31.83 51.29 -15.04
C THR A 336 30.68 50.27 -14.87
N HIS A 337 29.66 50.47 -15.69
CA HIS A 337 28.29 49.95 -15.68
C HIS A 337 28.18 48.46 -16.10
N SER A 338 27.42 47.61 -15.37
CA SER A 338 26.07 47.07 -15.74
C SER A 338 26.10 45.65 -16.39
N PRO A 339 25.01 44.83 -16.40
CA PRO A 339 24.01 44.47 -15.36
C PRO A 339 23.73 42.94 -15.29
N ILE A 340 22.66 42.57 -14.55
CA ILE A 340 21.83 41.35 -14.56
C ILE A 340 21.89 40.57 -13.24
N VAL A 341 21.25 41.16 -12.24
CA VAL A 341 20.45 40.46 -11.23
C VAL A 341 19.08 41.14 -11.23
N GLN A 342 18.02 40.32 -11.18
CA GLN A 342 16.58 40.63 -11.22
C GLN A 342 15.90 40.57 -12.60
N ALA A 343 15.21 39.44 -12.81
CA ALA A 343 13.87 39.44 -13.37
C ALA A 343 12.97 38.63 -12.42
N VAL A 344 12.19 39.35 -11.62
CA VAL A 344 10.96 38.87 -10.96
C VAL A 344 9.82 39.09 -11.96
N ALA A 345 8.88 38.15 -11.99
CA ALA A 345 7.53 38.27 -12.55
C ALA A 345 7.41 38.49 -14.06
N ALA A 346 7.06 37.41 -14.77
CA ALA A 346 5.91 37.34 -15.69
C ALA A 346 6.06 36.10 -16.60
N THR A 347 5.49 34.98 -16.16
CA THR A 347 4.78 34.09 -17.09
C THR A 347 3.48 33.73 -16.40
N GLU A 348 2.47 34.50 -16.76
CA GLU A 348 1.08 34.20 -16.50
C GLU A 348 0.70 32.85 -17.13
N ASN A 349 -0.19 32.16 -16.43
CA ASN A 349 -1.18 31.21 -16.95
C ASN A 349 -0.71 30.03 -17.81
N SER A 350 -0.47 28.92 -17.11
CA SER A 350 -1.00 27.61 -17.52
C SER A 350 -1.42 26.79 -16.29
N ASN A 351 -2.22 27.41 -15.42
CA ASN A 351 -3.06 26.74 -14.43
C ASN A 351 -4.52 27.14 -14.71
N ALA A 352 -5.04 26.69 -15.85
CA ALA A 352 -6.43 26.90 -16.24
C ALA A 352 -6.90 25.76 -17.19
N VAL A 353 -6.73 24.49 -16.78
CA VAL A 353 -7.38 23.34 -17.45
C VAL A 353 -7.95 22.30 -16.46
N LEU A 354 -7.85 22.47 -15.13
CA LEU A 354 -8.44 21.50 -14.17
C LEU A 354 -9.40 22.09 -13.11
N GLU A 355 -9.74 23.38 -13.18
CA GLU A 355 -10.81 23.98 -12.35
C GLU A 355 -11.98 24.51 -13.19
N GLY A 356 -12.49 23.69 -14.09
CA GLY A 356 -13.58 24.07 -14.98
C GLY A 356 -14.38 22.88 -15.49
N LYS A 357 -14.81 21.98 -14.59
CA LYS A 357 -15.89 20.98 -14.82
C LYS A 357 -16.21 20.20 -13.54
N LEU A 358 -16.85 20.83 -12.55
CA LEU A 358 -17.77 20.18 -11.58
C LEU A 358 -18.48 21.24 -10.71
N ALA A 359 -19.06 22.24 -11.36
CA ALA A 359 -20.10 23.09 -10.77
C ALA A 359 -21.35 22.98 -11.66
N ALA A 360 -21.97 21.79 -11.63
CA ALA A 360 -23.35 21.54 -12.06
C ALA A 360 -23.75 20.11 -11.65
N ALA A 361 -24.02 19.89 -10.37
CA ALA A 361 -24.75 18.72 -9.90
C ALA A 361 -25.69 19.14 -8.75
N ILE A 362 -26.87 19.60 -9.15
CA ILE A 362 -28.07 19.71 -8.33
C ILE A 362 -28.45 18.27 -7.88
N PRO A 363 -28.95 18.06 -6.65
CA PRO A 363 -29.09 16.72 -6.08
C PRO A 363 -30.21 15.95 -6.79
N ILE A 364 -29.89 14.76 -7.31
CA ILE A 364 -30.91 13.82 -7.79
C ILE A 364 -30.90 12.59 -6.88
N VAL A 365 -31.86 12.61 -5.99
CA VAL A 365 -32.50 11.44 -5.39
C VAL A 365 -33.08 10.57 -6.51
N GLY A 366 -32.80 9.27 -6.48
CA GLY A 366 -33.67 8.24 -7.05
C GLY A 366 -33.30 7.71 -8.44
N PHE A 367 -32.81 6.47 -8.49
CA PHE A 367 -32.95 5.63 -9.69
C PHE A 367 -32.99 4.12 -9.38
N TRP A 368 -34.08 3.67 -8.76
CA TRP A 368 -34.66 2.35 -9.03
C TRP A 368 -36.18 2.54 -9.06
N GLY A 369 -36.69 2.85 -10.25
CA GLY A 369 -38.12 3.11 -10.43
C GLY A 369 -38.46 3.48 -11.86
N ARG A 370 -38.50 2.47 -12.75
CA ARG A 370 -39.35 2.31 -13.95
C ARG A 370 -38.61 1.56 -15.07
N LEU A 371 -38.63 0.24 -14.98
CA LEU A 371 -38.69 -0.62 -16.14
C LEU A 371 -39.97 -1.48 -16.02
N ALA A 372 -41.13 -0.86 -16.23
CA ALA A 372 -42.38 -1.57 -16.39
C ALA A 372 -43.36 -0.68 -17.16
N VAL A 373 -44.09 -1.30 -18.11
CA VAL A 373 -45.08 -0.72 -19.04
C VAL A 373 -44.39 -0.06 -20.25
N MET A 374 -44.34 -0.61 -21.45
CA MET A 374 -45.35 -1.31 -22.26
C MET A 374 -44.62 -2.20 -23.27
N LEU A 375 -45.00 -3.46 -23.39
CA LEU A 375 -45.25 -4.17 -24.66
C LEU A 375 -45.88 -5.51 -24.30
N ALA A 376 -47.20 -5.51 -24.16
CA ALA A 376 -47.99 -6.73 -24.28
C ALA A 376 -47.99 -7.18 -25.75
N PRO A 377 -47.93 -8.49 -26.00
CA PRO A 377 -48.72 -9.06 -27.07
C PRO A 377 -49.72 -10.09 -26.53
N PHE A 378 -50.95 -9.89 -26.97
CA PHE A 378 -52.03 -10.85 -27.14
C PHE A 378 -51.64 -12.34 -27.13
N SER A 379 -52.31 -13.13 -26.26
CA SER A 379 -52.92 -14.43 -26.61
C SER A 379 -54.06 -14.70 -25.61
N LEU A 380 -55.33 -14.56 -26.00
CA LEU A 380 -56.22 -15.66 -26.40
C LEU A 380 -56.25 -16.83 -25.40
N THR A 381 -57.26 -16.88 -24.53
CA THR A 381 -58.10 -18.07 -24.35
C THR A 381 -59.47 -17.68 -23.79
N TRP A 382 -60.50 -18.27 -24.39
CA TRP A 382 -61.91 -18.22 -24.01
C TRP A 382 -62.18 -19.15 -22.83
N ARG A 383 -63.02 -18.72 -21.89
CA ARG A 383 -64.25 -19.41 -21.48
C ARG A 383 -65.17 -18.48 -20.71
#